data_AF-A0A6G9YE53-F1
#
_entry.id   AF-A0A6G9YE53-F1
#
_cell.length_a   1.000
_cell.length_b   1.000
_cell.length_c   1.000
_cell.angle_alpha   90.00
_cell.angle_beta   90.00
_cell.angle_gamma   90.00
#
_symmetry.space_group_name_H-M   'P 1'
#
loop_
_entity.id
_entity.type
_entity.pdbx_description
1 polymer ?
#
loop_
_entity_poly.entity_id
_entity_poly.type
_entity_poly.pdbx_seq_one_letter_code
_entity_poly.pdbx_strand_id
1 'polypeptide(L)'
;MTEPMWNRDARAWEFRWPLAYSHDRAGLSGDTAAFAALGDDLVREIFGIGLRLQEVRAIFDGEQVSVEELRAARSAMVELLDCLDRMIRETGVSMLALTSARPPMELWSRRANGH
;
A
#
# COMPACT_ATOMS: atom_id res chain seq x y z
N MET A 1 -6.32 -47.93 0.46
CA MET A 1 -5.37 -47.20 -0.40
C MET A 1 -6.19 -46.51 -1.47
N THR A 2 -6.62 -45.29 -1.17
CA THR A 2 -7.41 -44.38 -2.01
C THR A 2 -6.96 -42.97 -1.60
N GLU A 3 -6.47 -42.22 -2.58
CA GLU A 3 -5.75 -40.96 -2.47
C GLU A 3 -6.49 -39.86 -1.68
N PRO A 4 -5.79 -39.04 -0.86
CA PRO A 4 -6.28 -37.71 -0.54
C PRO A 4 -6.13 -36.81 -1.78
N MET A 5 -7.28 -36.45 -2.33
CA MET A 5 -7.51 -35.59 -3.48
C MET A 5 -7.15 -34.11 -3.18
N TRP A 6 -5.87 -33.83 -2.97
CA TRP A 6 -5.32 -32.47 -2.97
C TRP A 6 -4.07 -32.45 -3.85
N ASN A 7 -4.27 -32.72 -5.14
CA ASN A 7 -3.25 -32.55 -6.15
C ASN A 7 -3.67 -31.45 -7.13
N ARG A 8 -2.72 -30.55 -7.37
CA ARG A 8 -2.56 -29.83 -8.64
C ARG A 8 -3.61 -28.76 -8.95
N ASP A 9 -3.58 -27.69 -8.17
CA ASP A 9 -3.67 -26.35 -8.76
C ASP A 9 -2.65 -25.42 -8.07
N ALA A 10 -1.39 -25.65 -8.43
CA ALA A 10 -0.39 -24.59 -8.52
C ALA A 10 -0.78 -23.64 -9.67
N ARG A 11 -1.96 -23.02 -9.57
CA ARG A 11 -2.49 -22.11 -10.58
C ARG A 11 -2.84 -20.78 -9.93
N ALA A 12 -2.17 -19.75 -10.47
CA ALA A 12 -2.51 -18.35 -10.36
C ALA A 12 -2.27 -17.68 -8.99
N TRP A 13 -0.98 -17.57 -8.61
CA TRP A 13 -0.51 -16.36 -7.90
C TRP A 13 -0.35 -15.16 -8.85
N GLU A 14 -1.01 -15.19 -10.02
CA GLU A 14 -1.29 -14.00 -10.80
C GLU A 14 -2.40 -13.22 -10.08
N PHE A 15 -2.04 -12.53 -9.01
CA PHE A 15 -2.86 -11.42 -8.55
C PHE A 15 -2.74 -10.31 -9.60
N ARG A 16 -3.54 -10.47 -10.66
CA ARG A 16 -3.69 -9.52 -11.75
C ARG A 16 -4.40 -8.29 -11.18
N TRP A 17 -3.57 -7.40 -10.67
CA TRP A 17 -3.92 -6.03 -10.31
C TRP A 17 -4.89 -5.42 -11.33
N PRO A 18 -6.10 -5.01 -10.95
CA PRO A 18 -6.96 -4.32 -11.88
C PRO A 18 -6.69 -2.81 -11.83
N LEU A 19 -6.35 -2.30 -13.02
CA LEU A 19 -6.83 -1.06 -13.65
C LEU A 19 -5.95 0.18 -13.52
N ALA A 20 -5.47 0.62 -14.70
CA ALA A 20 -5.29 2.01 -15.04
C ALA A 20 -6.51 2.82 -14.54
N TYR A 21 -6.34 3.56 -13.45
CA TYR A 21 -7.40 4.36 -12.87
C TYR A 21 -7.33 5.78 -13.44
N SER A 22 -8.24 6.08 -14.36
CA SER A 22 -8.47 7.42 -14.90
C SER A 22 -9.15 8.28 -13.83
N HIS A 23 -8.48 9.32 -13.34
CA HIS A 23 -9.13 10.34 -12.52
C HIS A 23 -9.53 11.55 -13.36
N ASP A 24 -10.81 11.58 -13.72
CA ASP A 24 -11.55 12.82 -13.90
C ASP A 24 -12.07 13.24 -12.50
N ARG A 25 -11.39 14.20 -11.86
CA ARG A 25 -11.76 14.80 -10.57
C ARG A 25 -11.65 16.32 -10.68
N ALA A 26 -12.54 16.91 -11.48
CA ALA A 26 -12.71 18.34 -11.58
C ALA A 26 -13.17 18.94 -10.24
N GLY A 27 -12.34 19.79 -9.62
CA GLY A 27 -12.80 20.75 -8.60
C GLY A 27 -11.90 20.99 -7.39
N LEU A 28 -10.81 20.26 -7.19
CA LEU A 28 -9.86 20.52 -6.09
C LEU A 28 -8.59 21.14 -6.66
N SER A 29 -8.05 22.19 -6.01
CA SER A 29 -6.69 22.70 -6.27
C SER A 29 -5.76 21.52 -6.50
N GLY A 30 -4.96 21.53 -7.58
CA GLY A 30 -4.21 20.35 -8.04
C GLY A 30 -3.44 19.60 -6.94
N ASP A 31 -2.92 20.35 -5.95
CA ASP A 31 -2.21 19.81 -4.79
C ASP A 31 -3.13 19.07 -3.80
N THR A 32 -4.36 19.55 -3.60
CA THR A 32 -5.36 18.90 -2.74
C THR A 32 -5.90 17.61 -3.37
N ALA A 33 -6.12 17.61 -4.69
CA ALA A 33 -6.52 16.40 -5.42
C ALA A 33 -5.40 15.35 -5.38
N ALA A 34 -4.15 15.75 -5.63
CA ALA A 34 -3.00 14.87 -5.58
C ALA A 34 -2.76 14.31 -4.16
N PHE A 35 -2.91 15.15 -3.13
CA PHE A 35 -2.82 14.69 -1.74
C PHE A 35 -3.91 13.68 -1.38
N ALA A 36 -5.16 13.93 -1.80
CA ALA A 36 -6.26 12.99 -1.56
C ALA A 36 -6.04 11.65 -2.28
N ALA A 37 -5.55 11.66 -3.52
CA ALA A 37 -5.22 10.44 -4.26
C ALA A 37 -4.12 9.63 -3.58
N LEU A 38 -3.04 10.27 -3.15
CA LEU A 38 -1.98 9.60 -2.38
C LEU A 38 -2.51 9.01 -1.06
N GLY A 39 -3.42 9.73 -0.40
CA GLY A 39 -4.11 9.24 0.80
C GLY A 39 -4.97 8.01 0.53
N ASP A 40 -5.76 8.03 -0.53
CA ASP A 40 -6.60 6.89 -0.97
C ASP A 40 -5.73 5.67 -1.28
N ASP A 41 -4.62 5.84 -2.00
CA ASP A 41 -3.69 4.78 -2.37
C ASP A 41 -3.01 4.17 -1.14
N LEU A 42 -2.48 5.01 -0.24
CA LEU A 42 -1.87 4.57 1.01
C LEU A 42 -2.85 3.74 1.85
N VAL A 43 -4.10 4.20 1.99
CA VAL A 43 -5.13 3.50 2.75
C VAL A 43 -5.42 2.13 2.12
N ARG A 44 -5.56 2.05 0.80
CA ARG A 44 -5.80 0.78 0.09
C ARG A 44 -4.67 -0.22 0.32
N GLU A 45 -3.42 0.22 0.22
CA GLU A 45 -2.25 -0.63 0.47
C GLU A 45 -2.18 -1.13 1.93
N ILE A 46 -2.42 -0.26 2.90
CA ILE A 46 -2.47 -0.64 4.33
C ILE A 46 -3.58 -1.69 4.58
N PHE A 47 -4.76 -1.50 3.98
CA PHE A 47 -5.85 -2.47 4.10
C PHE A 47 -5.47 -3.82 3.48
N GLY A 48 -4.81 -3.82 2.31
CA GLY A 48 -4.30 -5.03 1.67
C GLY A 48 -3.30 -5.79 2.55
N ILE A 49 -2.37 -5.07 3.17
CA ILE A 49 -1.39 -5.64 4.11
C ILE A 49 -2.08 -6.23 5.34
N GLY A 50 -3.08 -5.53 5.89
CA GLY A 50 -3.88 -6.03 7.01
C GLY A 50 -4.61 -7.34 6.70
N LEU A 51 -5.17 -7.48 5.49
CA LEU A 51 -5.80 -8.72 5.03
C LEU A 51 -4.78 -9.87 4.95
N ARG A 52 -3.60 -9.62 4.37
CA ARG A 52 -2.56 -10.65 4.24
C ARG A 52 -1.95 -11.04 5.59
N LEU A 53 -1.86 -10.11 6.55
CA LEU A 53 -1.51 -10.44 7.94
C LEU A 53 -2.55 -11.34 8.61
N GLN A 54 -3.84 -11.14 8.33
CA GLN A 54 -4.90 -12.00 8.85
C GLN A 54 -4.81 -13.43 8.27
N GLU A 55 -4.43 -13.57 7.00
CA GLU A 55 -4.14 -14.87 6.37
C GLU A 55 -2.94 -15.56 7.04
N VAL A 56 -1.84 -14.83 7.27
CA VAL A 56 -0.67 -15.34 8.00
C VAL A 56 -1.05 -15.78 9.41
N ARG A 57 -1.86 -14.99 10.12
CA ARG A 57 -2.36 -15.34 11.46
C ARG A 57 -3.17 -16.64 11.44
N ALA A 58 -4.02 -16.84 10.44
CA ALA A 58 -4.83 -18.05 10.33
C ALA A 58 -3.98 -19.33 10.25
N ILE A 59 -2.76 -19.25 9.70
CA ILE A 59 -1.80 -20.35 9.71
C ILE A 59 -1.37 -20.70 11.14
N PHE A 60 -1.10 -19.69 11.98
CA PHE A 60 -0.68 -19.89 13.37
C PHE A 60 -1.80 -20.28 14.32
N ASP A 61 -3.05 -19.90 14.02
CA ASP A 61 -4.23 -20.28 14.81
C ASP A 61 -4.63 -21.76 14.58
N GLY A 62 -3.98 -22.47 13.64
CA GLY A 62 -4.20 -23.89 13.38
C GLY A 62 -3.61 -24.83 14.44
N GLU A 63 -4.36 -25.87 14.84
CA GLU A 63 -3.97 -26.81 15.90
C GLU A 63 -2.81 -27.75 15.50
N GLN A 64 -2.59 -27.95 14.21
CA GLN A 64 -1.44 -28.69 13.66
C GLN A 64 -0.87 -27.91 12.47
N VAL A 65 0.18 -27.12 12.74
CA VAL A 65 0.90 -26.36 11.70
C VAL A 65 2.13 -27.15 11.27
N SER A 66 2.27 -27.40 9.97
CA SER A 66 3.46 -28.03 9.39
C SER A 66 4.65 -27.07 9.36
N VAL A 67 5.86 -27.64 9.23
CA VAL A 67 7.09 -26.84 9.10
C VAL A 67 7.08 -26.04 7.80
N GLU A 68 6.50 -26.59 6.74
CA GLU A 68 6.32 -25.95 5.44
C GLU A 68 5.41 -24.72 5.54
N GLU A 69 4.28 -24.83 6.26
CA GLU A 69 3.37 -23.71 6.52
C GLU A 69 4.03 -22.62 7.36
N LEU A 70 4.83 -22.99 8.38
CA LEU A 70 5.62 -22.02 9.15
C LEU A 70 6.67 -21.30 8.30
N ARG A 71 7.31 -21.99 7.35
CA ARG A 71 8.25 -21.37 6.42
C ARG A 71 7.54 -20.43 5.44
N ALA A 72 6.38 -20.82 4.94
CA ALA A 72 5.55 -19.98 4.07
C ALA A 72 5.08 -18.73 4.81
N ALA A 73 4.58 -18.87 6.04
CA ALA A 73 4.19 -17.75 6.90
C ALA A 73 5.36 -16.80 7.18
N ARG A 74 6.56 -17.33 7.45
CA ARG A 74 7.78 -16.53 7.59
C ARG A 74 8.11 -15.75 6.31
N SER A 75 8.04 -16.38 5.14
CA SER A 75 8.30 -15.71 3.86
C SER A 75 7.30 -14.58 3.63
N ALA A 76 6.01 -14.85 3.86
CA ALA A 76 4.94 -13.87 3.73
C ALA A 76 5.13 -12.68 4.69
N MET A 77 5.57 -12.91 5.94
CA MET A 77 5.90 -11.81 6.87
C MET A 77 7.06 -10.94 6.38
N VAL A 78 8.10 -11.53 5.80
CA VAL A 78 9.23 -10.76 5.24
C VAL A 78 8.75 -9.90 4.06
N GLU A 79 7.98 -10.49 3.14
CA GLU A 79 7.41 -9.76 2.00
C GLU A 79 6.49 -8.60 2.44
N LEU A 80 5.71 -8.82 3.50
CA LEU A 80 4.84 -7.80 4.09
C LEU A 80 5.66 -6.64 4.68
N LEU A 81 6.75 -6.94 5.38
CA LEU A 81 7.64 -5.91 5.93
C LEU A 81 8.35 -5.13 4.82
N ASP A 82 8.81 -5.80 3.77
CA ASP A 82 9.42 -5.15 2.60
C ASP A 82 8.42 -4.26 1.86
N CYS A 83 7.15 -4.69 1.78
CA CYS A 83 6.07 -3.90 1.20
C CYS A 83 5.77 -2.65 2.04
N LEU A 84 5.70 -2.78 3.37
CA LEU A 84 5.53 -1.66 4.29
C LEU A 84 6.67 -0.63 4.16
N ASP A 85 7.93 -1.09 4.14
CA ASP A 85 9.09 -0.20 3.99
C ASP A 85 9.03 0.59 2.68
N ARG A 86 8.73 -0.09 1.57
CA ARG A 86 8.57 0.55 0.26
C ARG A 86 7.47 1.60 0.27
N MET A 87 6.30 1.25 0.82
CA MET A 87 5.15 2.14 0.90
C MET A 87 5.45 3.39 1.74
N ILE A 88 6.13 3.23 2.88
CA ILE A 88 6.56 4.36 3.72
C ILE A 88 7.50 5.27 2.92
N ARG A 89 8.48 4.70 2.22
CA ARG A 89 9.45 5.45 1.42
C ARG A 89 8.79 6.20 0.26
N GLU A 90 7.94 5.53 -0.51
CA GLU A 90 7.25 6.11 -1.67
C GLU A 90 6.28 7.22 -1.27
N THR A 91 5.50 6.97 -0.21
CA THR A 91 4.58 7.98 0.36
C THR A 91 5.37 9.17 0.90
N GLY A 92 6.45 8.93 1.63
CA GLY A 92 7.31 9.98 2.17
C GLY A 92 7.91 10.86 1.07
N VAL A 93 8.46 10.26 0.01
CA VAL A 93 8.99 10.99 -1.15
C VAL A 93 7.89 11.80 -1.83
N SER A 94 6.71 11.22 -2.02
CA SER A 94 5.58 11.89 -2.69
C SER A 94 5.05 13.07 -1.86
N MET A 95 4.93 12.92 -0.54
CA MET A 95 4.53 14.01 0.36
C MET A 95 5.59 15.12 0.41
N LEU A 96 6.88 14.79 0.41
CA LEU A 96 7.95 15.79 0.34
C LEU A 96 7.93 16.56 -0.99
N ALA A 97 7.64 15.89 -2.11
CA ALA A 97 7.49 16.54 -3.40
C ALA A 97 6.30 17.52 -3.42
N LEU A 98 5.14 17.11 -2.89
CA LEU A 98 3.95 17.97 -2.80
C LEU A 98 4.18 19.19 -1.89
N THR A 99 4.86 19.00 -0.76
CA THR A 99 5.13 20.10 0.18
C THR A 99 6.23 21.04 -0.32
N SER A 100 7.20 20.54 -1.06
CA SER A 100 8.27 21.34 -1.68
C SER A 100 7.80 22.14 -2.90
N ALA A 101 6.78 21.65 -3.61
CA ALA A 101 6.16 22.35 -4.74
C ALA A 101 5.31 23.57 -4.31
N ARG A 102 5.04 23.72 -3.00
CA ARG A 102 4.34 24.87 -2.44
C ARG A 102 5.28 26.08 -2.44
N PRO A 103 5.07 27.11 -3.27
CA PRO A 103 5.91 28.30 -3.22
C PRO A 103 5.76 29.00 -1.86
N PRO A 104 6.81 29.70 -1.37
CA PRO A 104 6.74 30.55 -0.19
C PRO A 104 5.92 31.81 -0.49
N MET A 105 4.64 31.63 -0.81
CA MET A 105 3.73 32.69 -1.22
C MET A 105 2.88 33.11 -0.02
N GLU A 106 3.50 33.86 0.89
CA GLU A 106 2.81 34.72 1.90
C GLU A 106 3.76 35.76 2.52
N LEU A 107 5.08 35.62 2.39
CA LEU A 107 6.04 36.52 3.04
C LEU A 107 6.41 37.77 2.22
N TRP A 108 6.15 37.79 0.90
CA TRP A 108 6.54 38.93 0.05
C TRP A 108 5.39 39.91 -0.24
N SER A 109 4.12 39.47 -0.17
CA SER A 109 2.96 40.34 -0.37
C SER A 109 2.68 41.29 0.81
N ARG A 110 3.26 41.02 1.99
CA ARG A 110 3.15 41.90 3.18
C ARG A 110 4.24 42.97 3.27
N ARG A 111 5.38 42.78 2.59
CA ARG A 111 6.51 43.73 2.61
C ARG A 111 6.40 44.81 1.54
N ALA A 112 5.64 44.57 0.47
CA ALA A 112 5.41 45.52 -0.61
C ALA A 112 4.24 46.51 -0.34
N ASN A 113 3.39 46.23 0.66
CA ASN A 113 2.22 47.06 1.00
C ASN A 113 2.36 47.84 2.31
N GLY A 114 3.56 47.86 2.92
CA GLY A 114 3.88 48.70 4.06
C GLY A 114 4.57 49.98 3.59
N HIS A 115 3.76 50.95 3.16
CA HIS A 115 4.13 52.36 3.06
C HIS A 115 4.47 52.94 4.44
#